data_AF-A0A352DU91-F1
#
_entry.id   AF-A0A352DU91-F1
#
_cell.length_a   1.000
_cell.length_b   1.000
_cell.length_c   1.000
_cell.angle_alpha   90.00
_cell.angle_beta   90.00
_cell.angle_gamma   90.00
#
_symmetry.space_group_name_H-M   'P 1'
#
loop_
_entity.id
_entity.type
_entity.pdbx_description
1 polymer ?
#
loop_
_entity_poly.entity_id
_entity_poly.type
_entity_poly.pdbx_seq_one_letter_code
_entity_poly.pdbx_strand_id
1 'polypeptide(L)'
;VVQIQPAEGIQLHFHTKVPGAGMRLRLTDLEFSYSREFAGRIPEAYEPLLLDVMQGDASLFARADEVEQSWKVIDPFVREWAAPRQPVPVYEPGNWGPHESDAWMAAQGRTWFDQCPVLT
;
A
#
# COMPACT_ATOMS: atom_id res chain seq x y z
N VAL A 1 -4.95 -5.46 -5.86
CA VAL A 1 -4.74 -4.29 -4.98
C VAL A 1 -5.44 -4.54 -3.67
N VAL A 2 -4.74 -4.38 -2.55
CA VAL A 2 -5.36 -4.36 -1.22
C VAL A 2 -5.36 -2.90 -0.78
N GLN A 3 -6.54 -2.29 -0.76
CA GLN A 3 -6.71 -0.90 -0.41
C GLN A 3 -6.98 -0.81 1.09
N ILE A 4 -6.03 -0.21 1.79
CA ILE A 4 -6.13 -0.03 3.23
C ILE A 4 -6.97 1.21 3.53
N GLN A 5 -6.65 2.37 2.95
CA GLN A 5 -7.42 3.61 3.08
C GLN A 5 -7.17 4.54 1.88
N PRO A 6 -8.08 5.48 1.56
CA PRO A 6 -9.49 5.56 1.99
C PRO A 6 -10.34 4.51 1.24
N ALA A 7 -11.50 4.09 1.76
CA ALA A 7 -12.34 3.03 1.19
C ALA A 7 -11.66 1.65 1.16
N GLU A 8 -11.68 1.01 2.33
CA GLU A 8 -11.14 -0.31 2.60
C GLU A 8 -11.74 -1.35 1.62
N GLY A 9 -10.87 -2.04 0.88
CA GLY A 9 -11.33 -2.96 -0.15
C GLY A 9 -10.24 -3.80 -0.79
N ILE A 10 -10.66 -4.76 -1.61
CA ILE A 10 -9.77 -5.63 -2.38
C ILE A 10 -10.20 -5.62 -3.83
N GLN A 11 -9.24 -5.37 -4.72
CA GLN A 11 -9.43 -5.50 -6.16
C GLN A 11 -8.52 -6.60 -6.72
N LEU A 12 -9.08 -7.48 -7.53
CA LEU A 12 -8.34 -8.49 -8.27
C LEU A 12 -8.51 -8.27 -9.77
N HIS A 13 -7.40 -8.00 -10.45
CA HIS A 13 -7.36 -7.84 -11.90
C HIS A 13 -6.94 -9.18 -12.53
N PHE A 14 -7.78 -9.74 -13.41
CA PHE A 14 -7.47 -10.99 -14.10
C PHE A 14 -8.09 -11.04 -15.49
N HIS A 15 -7.50 -11.87 -16.35
CA HIS A 15 -8.01 -12.04 -17.71
C HIS A 15 -9.16 -13.04 -17.74
N THR A 16 -10.29 -12.62 -18.29
CA THR A 16 -11.44 -13.48 -18.55
C THR A 16 -11.64 -13.67 -20.05
N LYS A 17 -12.24 -14.80 -20.44
CA LYS A 17 -12.65 -15.01 -21.82
C LYS A 17 -13.84 -14.12 -22.13
N VAL A 18 -13.76 -13.36 -23.22
CA VAL A 18 -14.89 -12.61 -23.75
C VAL A 18 -15.97 -13.60 -24.22
N PRO A 19 -17.23 -13.48 -23.72
CA PRO A 19 -18.33 -14.31 -24.18
C PRO A 19 -18.52 -14.19 -25.71
N GLY A 20 -18.56 -15.31 -26.42
CA GLY A 20 -18.74 -15.36 -27.87
C GLY A 20 -17.83 -16.38 -28.58
N ALA A 21 -17.84 -16.34 -29.92
CA ALA A 21 -16.98 -17.17 -30.74
C ALA A 21 -15.53 -16.65 -30.75
N GLY A 22 -14.57 -17.56 -30.61
CA GLY A 22 -13.13 -17.27 -30.58
C GLY A 22 -12.49 -17.33 -29.19
N MET A 23 -11.17 -17.12 -29.14
CA MET A 23 -10.37 -17.05 -27.92
C MET A 23 -9.80 -15.64 -27.80
N ARG A 24 -10.60 -14.73 -27.23
CA ARG A 24 -10.18 -13.37 -26.90
C ARG A 24 -10.28 -13.19 -25.40
N LEU A 25 -9.20 -12.71 -24.79
CA LEU A 25 -9.13 -12.40 -23.38
C LEU A 25 -9.37 -10.90 -23.17
N ARG A 26 -10.02 -10.55 -22.06
CA ARG A 26 -10.21 -9.17 -21.61
C ARG A 26 -9.83 -9.08 -20.14
N LEU A 27 -9.13 -8.01 -19.75
CA LEU A 27 -8.90 -7.71 -18.34
C LEU A 27 -10.24 -7.40 -17.65
N THR A 28 -10.53 -8.09 -16.56
CA THR A 28 -11.74 -7.94 -15.75
C THR A 28 -11.33 -7.75 -14.29
N ASP A 29 -12.12 -6.93 -13.61
CA ASP A 29 -11.89 -6.55 -12.22
C ASP A 29 -12.95 -7.22 -11.35
N LEU A 30 -12.50 -7.88 -10.28
CA LEU A 30 -13.36 -8.27 -9.16
C LEU A 30 -13.07 -7.31 -8.02
N GLU A 31 -14.11 -6.64 -7.54
CA GLU A 31 -14.04 -5.64 -6.48
C GLU A 31 -14.80 -6.12 -5.26
N PHE A 32 -14.20 -5.94 -4.09
CA PHE A 32 -14.83 -6.07 -2.80
C PHE A 32 -14.62 -4.77 -2.02
N SER A 33 -15.70 -4.21 -1.48
CA SER A 33 -15.68 -2.95 -0.73
C SER A 33 -16.34 -3.13 0.62
N TYR A 34 -15.63 -2.82 1.71
CA TYR A 34 -16.17 -2.93 3.07
C TYR A 34 -17.36 -2.00 3.30
N SER A 35 -17.33 -0.79 2.72
CA SER A 35 -18.39 0.21 2.90
C SER A 35 -19.71 -0.18 2.22
N ARG A 36 -19.65 -0.97 1.14
CA ARG A 36 -20.83 -1.49 0.45
C ARG A 36 -21.42 -2.71 1.16
N GLU A 37 -20.56 -3.59 1.68
CA GLU A 37 -20.98 -4.91 2.15
C GLU A 37 -21.36 -4.95 3.64
N PHE A 38 -20.79 -4.06 4.45
CA PHE A 38 -21.09 -3.99 5.87
C PHE A 38 -21.80 -2.68 6.24
N ALA A 39 -22.98 -2.81 6.82
CA ALA A 39 -23.68 -1.69 7.44
C ALA A 39 -23.07 -1.42 8.82
N GLY A 40 -22.32 -0.32 8.96
CA GLY A 40 -21.78 0.07 10.25
C GLY A 40 -20.55 0.97 10.13
N ARG A 41 -20.08 1.45 11.29
CA ARG A 41 -18.82 2.17 11.40
C ARG A 41 -17.68 1.18 11.54
N ILE A 42 -16.66 1.30 10.70
CA ILE A 42 -15.38 0.61 10.90
C ILE A 42 -14.74 1.18 12.17
N PRO A 43 -14.36 0.35 13.17
CA PRO A 43 -13.70 0.83 14.38
C PRO A 43 -12.45 1.64 14.05
N GLU A 44 -12.21 2.73 14.78
CA GLU A 44 -10.98 3.50 14.64
C GLU A 44 -9.78 2.65 15.04
N ALA A 45 -8.60 2.93 14.45
CA ALA A 45 -7.41 2.08 14.61
C ALA A 45 -7.01 1.77 16.06
N TYR A 46 -7.29 2.67 17.01
CA TYR A 46 -6.98 2.47 18.43
C TYR A 46 -8.02 1.66 19.21
N GLU A 47 -9.27 1.57 18.74
CA GLU A 47 -10.31 0.79 19.43
C GLU A 47 -9.96 -0.69 19.57
N PRO A 48 -9.60 -1.43 18.48
CA PRO A 48 -9.23 -2.83 18.61
C PRO A 48 -7.90 -3.00 19.37
N LEU A 49 -6.92 -2.11 19.19
CA LEU A 49 -5.65 -2.19 19.93
C LEU A 49 -5.85 -2.08 21.45
N LEU A 50 -6.75 -1.18 21.90
CA LEU A 50 -7.06 -1.06 23.33
C LEU A 50 -7.83 -2.29 23.85
N LEU A 51 -8.73 -2.85 23.04
CA LEU A 51 -9.43 -4.09 23.38
C LEU A 51 -8.46 -5.26 23.55
N ASP A 52 -7.49 -5.39 22.64
CA ASP A 52 -6.47 -6.44 22.67
C ASP A 52 -5.61 -6.34 23.93
N VAL A 53 -5.23 -5.12 24.34
CA VAL A 53 -4.51 -4.89 25.61
C VAL A 53 -5.35 -5.35 26.81
N MET A 54 -6.66 -5.06 26.82
CA MET A 54 -7.55 -5.51 27.91
C MET A 54 -7.72 -7.03 27.94
N GLN A 55 -7.65 -7.69 26.77
CA GLN A 55 -7.75 -9.15 26.64
C GLN A 55 -6.40 -9.86 26.84
N GLY A 56 -5.29 -9.12 26.87
CA GLY A 56 -3.95 -9.68 26.91
C GLY A 56 -3.50 -10.30 25.59
N ASP A 57 -4.10 -9.92 24.47
CA ASP A 57 -3.68 -10.33 23.13
C ASP A 57 -2.58 -9.40 22.61
N ALA A 58 -1.43 -9.98 22.24
CA ALA A 58 -0.27 -9.26 21.73
C ALA A 58 -0.11 -9.38 20.20
N SER A 59 -1.07 -9.98 19.49
CA SER A 59 -0.92 -10.34 18.07
C SER A 59 -0.77 -9.14 17.12
N LEU A 60 -1.32 -7.98 17.46
CA LEU A 60 -1.21 -6.74 16.67
C LEU A 60 -0.08 -5.81 17.13
N PHE A 61 0.74 -6.24 18.09
CA PHE A 61 1.85 -5.45 18.61
C PHE A 61 3.17 -5.93 18.05
N ALA A 62 3.99 -4.98 17.58
CA ALA A 62 5.33 -5.30 17.12
C ALA A 62 6.19 -5.81 18.28
N ARG A 63 6.85 -6.95 18.07
CA ARG A 63 7.72 -7.55 19.08
C ARG A 63 9.07 -6.82 19.15
N ALA A 64 9.75 -6.94 20.29
CA ALA A 64 11.05 -6.30 20.50
C ALA A 64 12.09 -6.71 19.44
N ASP A 65 12.15 -7.99 19.09
CA ASP A 65 13.06 -8.51 18.07
C ASP A 65 12.70 -8.00 16.66
N GLU A 66 11.43 -7.90 16.32
CA GLU A 66 10.97 -7.32 15.04
C GLU A 66 11.36 -5.83 14.93
N VAL A 67 11.21 -5.07 16.01
CA VAL A 67 11.60 -3.66 16.07
C VAL A 67 13.12 -3.52 15.91
N GLU A 68 13.91 -4.35 16.59
CA GLU A 68 15.38 -4.34 16.44
C GLU A 68 15.82 -4.66 15.00
N GLN A 69 15.18 -5.62 14.34
CA GLN A 69 15.50 -5.94 12.93
C GLN A 69 15.09 -4.82 11.99
N SER A 70 13.95 -4.18 12.23
CA SER A 70 13.48 -3.03 11.45
C SER A 70 14.49 -1.87 11.54
N TRP A 71 15.02 -1.61 12.74
CA TRP A 71 16.07 -0.61 12.94
C TRP A 71 17.38 -0.98 12.26
N LYS A 72 17.78 -2.25 12.22
CA LYS A 72 18.99 -2.67 11.47
C LYS A 72 18.90 -2.33 9.98
N VAL A 73 17.70 -2.32 9.40
CA VAL A 73 17.48 -1.92 8.01
C VAL A 73 17.51 -0.39 7.87
N ILE A 74 16.90 0.36 8.80
CA ILE A 74 16.75 1.83 8.71
C ILE A 74 18.04 2.58 9.10
N ASP A 75 18.73 2.13 10.15
CA ASP A 75 19.91 2.78 10.73
C ASP A 75 20.99 3.16 9.71
N PRO A 76 21.39 2.28 8.77
CA PRO A 76 22.37 2.63 7.74
C PRO A 76 21.93 3.83 6.91
N PHE A 77 20.65 3.90 6.50
CA PHE A 77 20.13 5.03 5.71
C PHE A 77 20.17 6.33 6.51
N VAL A 78 19.82 6.30 7.79
CA VAL A 78 19.84 7.48 8.67
C VAL A 78 21.26 8.00 8.87
N ARG A 79 22.22 7.11 9.14
CA ARG A 79 23.65 7.48 9.31
C ARG A 79 24.21 8.11 8.04
N GLU A 80 23.91 7.48 6.90
CA GLU A 80 24.31 7.97 5.60
C GLU A 80 23.66 9.33 5.27
N TRP A 81 22.39 9.54 5.64
CA TRP A 81 21.68 10.81 5.45
C TRP A 81 22.27 11.98 6.25
N ALA A 82 22.92 11.71 7.39
CA ALA A 82 23.55 12.73 8.23
C ALA A 82 24.85 13.31 7.62
N ALA A 83 25.44 12.67 6.61
CA ALA A 83 26.63 13.16 5.93
C ALA A 83 26.27 14.24 4.88
N PRO A 84 27.16 15.24 4.64
CA PRO A 84 26.94 16.25 3.60
C PRO A 84 26.84 15.60 2.21
N ARG A 85 25.73 15.83 1.52
CA ARG A 85 25.33 15.09 0.31
C ARG A 85 24.77 15.97 -0.80
N GLN A 86 24.56 15.33 -1.95
CA GLN A 86 23.85 15.91 -3.09
C GLN A 86 22.43 16.35 -2.66
N PRO A 87 21.91 17.43 -3.25
CA PRO A 87 20.56 17.91 -2.95
C PRO A 87 19.52 16.82 -3.23
N VAL A 88 18.50 16.74 -2.36
CA VAL A 88 17.36 15.84 -2.55
C VAL A 88 16.55 16.33 -3.75
N PRO A 89 16.16 15.44 -4.68
CA PRO A 89 15.27 15.79 -5.78
C PRO A 89 13.97 16.41 -5.26
N VAL A 90 13.56 17.52 -5.87
CA VAL A 90 12.34 18.24 -5.53
C VAL A 90 11.25 17.93 -6.55
N TYR A 91 10.00 18.02 -6.11
CA TYR A 91 8.84 17.82 -6.96
C TYR A 91 7.75 18.83 -6.62
N GLU A 92 6.89 19.12 -7.59
CA GLU A 92 5.78 20.05 -7.38
C GLU A 92 4.70 19.44 -6.47
N PRO A 93 4.13 20.21 -5.52
CA PRO A 93 3.00 19.76 -4.71
C PRO A 93 1.83 19.29 -5.57
N GLY A 94 1.24 18.15 -5.20
CA GLY A 94 0.16 17.51 -5.97
C GLY A 94 0.66 16.52 -7.03
N ASN A 95 1.95 16.49 -7.32
CA ASN A 95 2.57 15.40 -8.07
C ASN A 95 2.95 14.24 -7.12
N TRP A 96 3.18 13.07 -7.69
CA TRP A 96 3.43 11.81 -6.98
C TRP A 96 4.89 11.58 -6.56
N GLY A 97 5.77 12.54 -6.84
CA GLY A 97 7.17 12.50 -6.48
C GLY A 97 8.08 13.04 -7.58
N PRO A 98 9.40 12.92 -7.40
CA PRO A 98 10.38 13.33 -8.39
C PRO A 98 10.46 12.31 -9.54
N HIS A 99 10.81 12.77 -10.75
CA HIS A 99 10.92 11.92 -11.95
C HIS A 99 11.94 10.78 -11.79
N GLU A 100 12.93 10.97 -10.92
CA GLU A 100 13.91 9.97 -10.52
C GLU A 100 13.27 8.70 -9.93
N SER A 101 12.10 8.82 -9.27
CA SER A 101 11.34 7.68 -8.75
C SER A 101 10.83 6.78 -9.87
N ASP A 102 10.24 7.38 -10.91
CA ASP A 102 9.70 6.66 -12.07
C ASP A 102 10.83 6.04 -12.90
N ALA A 103 11.92 6.79 -13.10
CA ALA A 103 13.11 6.29 -13.79
C ALA A 103 13.73 5.08 -13.07
N TRP A 104 13.74 5.10 -11.73
CA TRP A 104 14.24 3.98 -10.91
C TRP A 104 13.38 2.72 -11.04
N MET A 105 12.05 2.86 -11.10
CA MET A 105 11.13 1.73 -11.37
C MET A 105 11.31 1.19 -12.80
N ALA A 106 11.39 2.09 -13.78
CA ALA A 106 11.54 1.74 -15.19
C ALA A 106 12.85 0.98 -15.47
N ALA A 107 13.95 1.36 -14.81
CA ALA A 107 15.23 0.65 -14.88
C ALA A 107 15.14 -0.81 -14.40
N GLN A 108 14.15 -1.14 -13.57
CA GLN A 108 13.86 -2.50 -13.09
C GLN A 108 12.77 -3.21 -13.91
N GLY A 109 12.31 -2.60 -15.01
CA GLY A 109 11.21 -3.12 -15.83
C GLY A 109 9.85 -3.08 -15.13
N ARG A 110 9.68 -2.18 -14.16
CA ARG A 110 8.46 -2.00 -13.37
C ARG A 110 7.90 -0.60 -13.57
N THR A 111 6.62 -0.44 -13.28
CA THR A 111 5.95 0.86 -13.20
C THR A 111 5.17 0.93 -11.90
N TRP A 112 5.01 2.12 -11.33
CA TRP A 112 4.10 2.30 -10.22
C TRP A 112 2.68 1.91 -10.65
N PHE A 113 1.97 1.21 -9.77
CA PHE A 113 0.57 0.89 -10.02
C PHE A 113 -0.24 2.18 -9.89
N ASP A 114 -1.13 2.40 -10.87
CA ASP A 114 -1.81 3.68 -11.11
C ASP A 114 -2.39 4.28 -9.82
N GLN A 115 -2.04 5.52 -9.56
CA GLN A 115 -2.22 6.15 -8.26
C GLN A 115 -3.62 6.77 -8.18
N CYS A 116 -4.57 5.92 -7.75
CA CYS A 116 -5.89 6.23 -7.19
C CYS A 116 -6.92 6.95 -8.11
N PRO A 117 -7.88 6.24 -8.71
CA PRO A 117 -9.27 6.62 -8.55
C PRO A 117 -9.74 6.09 -7.20
N VAL A 118 -10.09 6.99 -6.27
CA VAL A 118 -10.78 6.60 -5.04
C VAL A 118 -11.97 5.71 -5.44
N LEU A 119 -12.10 4.56 -4.78
CA LEU A 119 -13.27 3.69 -4.91
C LEU A 119 -14.49 4.51 -4.46
N THR A 120 -15.22 5.10 -5.41
CA THR A 120 -16.55 5.70 -5.18
C THR A 120 -17.60 4.62 -5.20
#